data_AF-R7ZR82-F1
#
_entry.id   AF-R7ZR82-F1
#
_cell.length_a   1.000
_cell.length_b   1.000
_cell.length_c   1.000
_cell.angle_alpha   90.00
_cell.angle_beta   90.00
_cell.angle_gamma   90.00
#
_symmetry.space_group_name_H-M   'P 1'
#
loop_
_entity.id
_entity.type
_entity.pdbx_description
1 polymer ?
#
loop_
_entity_poly.entity_id
_entity_poly.type
_entity_poly.pdbx_seq_one_letter_code
_entity_poly.pdbx_strand_id
1 'polypeptide(L)'
;MIETAIEELEHFQQVFALMQRRGVNLQTEMKEDPYIKQLMPLTHGGTPESRFMSRLLLGSVVECRGCERFKLVSEAQQDNELKRFYKALWTSEAKHGNIFVELALAYFDEKAVYTRLHEMMEFEGAIIENLPIRAALH
;
A
#
# COMPACT_ATOMS: atom_id res chain seq x y z
N MET A 1 -4.50 9.50 -11.64
CA MET A 1 -5.48 9.02 -10.62
C MET A 1 -6.60 8.18 -11.22
N ILE A 2 -7.30 8.59 -12.29
CA ILE A 2 -8.35 7.73 -12.90
C ILE A 2 -7.77 6.39 -13.35
N GLU A 3 -6.65 6.42 -14.09
CA GLU A 3 -5.96 5.21 -14.57
C GLU A 3 -5.56 4.29 -13.41
N THR A 4 -4.89 4.83 -12.39
CA THR A 4 -4.52 4.09 -11.16
C THR A 4 -5.73 3.45 -10.49
N ALA A 5 -6.85 4.18 -10.36
CA ALA A 5 -8.05 3.64 -9.73
C ALA A 5 -8.69 2.49 -10.54
N ILE A 6 -8.59 2.55 -11.88
CA ILE A 6 -9.04 1.45 -12.75
C ILE A 6 -8.12 0.24 -12.55
N GLU A 7 -6.80 0.45 -12.51
CA GLU A 7 -5.83 -0.63 -12.31
C GLU A 7 -6.03 -1.35 -10.98
N GLU A 8 -6.27 -0.63 -9.87
CA GLU A 8 -6.55 -1.29 -8.58
C GLU A 8 -7.86 -2.08 -8.56
N LEU A 9 -8.87 -1.65 -9.32
CA LEU A 9 -10.10 -2.44 -9.50
C LEU A 9 -9.85 -3.69 -10.34
N GLU A 10 -8.97 -3.62 -11.34
CA GLU A 10 -8.54 -4.78 -12.11
C GLU A 10 -7.75 -5.77 -11.23
N HIS A 11 -6.84 -5.29 -10.37
CA HIS A 11 -6.16 -6.11 -9.37
C HIS A 11 -7.15 -6.82 -8.45
N PHE A 12 -8.13 -6.08 -7.91
CA PHE A 12 -9.19 -6.66 -7.09
C PHE A 12 -9.96 -7.75 -7.83
N GLN A 13 -10.35 -7.51 -9.09
CA GLN A 13 -11.04 -8.50 -9.92
C GLN A 13 -10.20 -9.77 -10.12
N GLN A 14 -8.89 -9.62 -10.36
CA GLN A 14 -7.97 -10.74 -10.53
C GLN A 14 -7.84 -11.57 -9.24
N VAL A 15 -7.69 -10.92 -8.08
CA VAL A 15 -7.65 -11.59 -6.77
C VAL A 15 -8.96 -12.33 -6.52
N PHE A 16 -10.11 -11.69 -6.77
CA PHE A 16 -11.42 -12.29 -6.58
C PHE A 16 -11.62 -13.54 -7.47
N ALA A 17 -11.23 -13.47 -8.74
CA ALA A 17 -11.30 -14.62 -9.65
C ALA A 17 -10.42 -15.78 -9.17
N LEU A 18 -9.21 -15.49 -8.68
CA LEU A 18 -8.31 -16.49 -8.11
C LEU A 18 -8.91 -17.14 -6.85
N MET A 19 -9.52 -16.33 -5.97
CA MET A 19 -10.22 -16.80 -4.78
C MET A 19 -11.35 -17.78 -5.15
N GLN A 20 -12.19 -17.42 -6.12
CA GLN A 20 -13.27 -18.29 -6.60
C GLN A 20 -12.75 -19.62 -7.16
N ARG A 21 -11.71 -19.61 -7.99
CA ARG A 21 -11.10 -20.84 -8.53
C ARG A 21 -10.56 -21.76 -7.44
N ARG A 22 -10.14 -21.20 -6.31
CA ARG A 22 -9.56 -21.93 -5.17
C ARG A 22 -10.57 -22.21 -4.05
N GLY A 23 -11.84 -21.89 -4.23
CA GLY A 23 -12.89 -22.11 -3.22
C GLY A 23 -12.73 -21.24 -1.98
N VAL A 24 -12.06 -20.09 -2.09
CA VAL A 24 -11.89 -19.12 -1.02
C VAL A 24 -13.00 -18.07 -1.14
N ASN A 25 -13.78 -17.89 -0.08
CA ASN A 25 -14.83 -16.88 -0.06
C ASN A 25 -14.28 -15.51 0.32
N LEU A 26 -14.80 -14.47 -0.33
CA LEU A 26 -14.61 -13.10 0.13
C LEU A 26 -15.29 -12.92 1.49
N GLN A 27 -14.60 -12.32 2.44
CA GLN A 27 -15.16 -12.05 3.76
C GLN A 27 -16.31 -11.04 3.63
N THR A 28 -17.39 -11.27 4.38
CA THR A 28 -18.56 -10.36 4.40
C THR A 28 -18.28 -9.06 5.15
N GLU A 29 -17.25 -9.06 6.01
CA GLU A 29 -16.85 -7.91 6.80
C GLU A 29 -15.34 -7.70 6.70
N MET A 30 -14.92 -6.47 6.43
CA MET A 30 -13.54 -6.05 6.62
C MET A 30 -13.34 -5.66 8.08
N LYS A 31 -12.46 -6.41 8.76
CA LYS A 31 -11.96 -6.00 10.08
C LYS A 31 -11.01 -4.82 9.92
N GLU A 32 -11.01 -3.93 10.91
CA GLU A 32 -10.05 -2.83 10.98
C GLU A 32 -8.61 -3.38 10.94
N ASP A 33 -7.77 -2.83 10.06
CA ASP A 33 -6.34 -3.16 10.02
C ASP A 33 -5.58 -2.27 11.02
N PRO A 34 -4.92 -2.84 12.06
CA PRO A 34 -4.11 -2.08 13.00
C PRO A 34 -2.97 -1.27 12.35
N TYR A 35 -2.47 -1.67 11.19
CA TYR A 35 -1.47 -0.91 10.42
C TYR A 35 -2.06 0.42 9.93
N ILE A 36 -3.16 0.35 9.15
CA ILE A 36 -3.84 1.52 8.62
C ILE A 36 -4.34 2.40 9.77
N LYS A 37 -4.94 1.81 10.81
CA LYS A 37 -5.42 2.55 11.98
C LYS A 37 -4.34 3.42 12.60
N GLN A 38 -3.12 2.90 12.73
CA GLN A 38 -2.00 3.64 13.32
C GLN A 38 -1.42 4.70 12.38
N LEU A 39 -1.48 4.49 11.07
CA LEU A 39 -1.04 5.48 10.08
C LEU A 39 -2.02 6.63 9.85
N MET A 40 -3.33 6.38 9.95
CA MET A 40 -4.37 7.38 9.67
C MET A 40 -4.18 8.72 10.40
N PRO A 41 -3.78 8.78 11.69
CA PRO A 41 -3.48 10.03 12.39
C PRO A 41 -2.45 10.94 11.70
N LEU A 42 -1.50 10.39 10.95
CA LEU A 42 -0.48 11.17 10.22
C LEU A 42 -1.07 12.10 9.16
N THR A 43 -2.31 11.85 8.75
CA THR A 43 -3.03 12.63 7.73
C THR A 43 -3.95 13.70 8.32
N HIS A 44 -3.98 13.85 9.65
CA HIS A 44 -4.83 14.77 10.39
C HIS A 44 -4.02 15.90 11.06
N GLY A 45 -4.71 16.96 11.49
CA GLY A 45 -4.08 18.12 12.12
C GLY A 45 -3.49 19.14 11.13
N GLY A 46 -2.73 20.11 11.64
CA GLY A 46 -2.01 21.09 10.81
C GLY A 46 -2.88 21.95 9.88
N THR A 47 -2.28 22.41 8.78
CA THR A 47 -2.96 23.24 7.76
C THR A 47 -3.63 22.35 6.70
N PRO A 48 -4.57 22.88 5.88
CA PRO A 48 -5.11 22.14 4.74
C PRO A 48 -4.03 21.56 3.81
N GLU A 49 -2.97 22.32 3.57
CA GLU A 49 -1.84 21.96 2.70
C GLU A 49 -1.05 20.78 3.29
N SER A 50 -0.71 20.83 4.59
CA SER A 50 0.04 19.76 5.24
C SER A 50 -0.75 18.45 5.29
N ARG A 51 -2.08 18.53 5.46
CA ARG A 51 -2.97 17.35 5.38
C ARG A 51 -3.03 16.79 3.97
N PHE A 52 -3.14 17.67 2.97
CA PHE A 52 -3.17 17.24 1.58
C PHE A 52 -1.88 16.49 1.21
N MET A 53 -0.71 17.08 1.50
CA MET A 53 0.59 16.41 1.31
C MET A 53 0.65 15.07 2.05
N SER A 54 0.28 15.03 3.33
CA SER A 54 0.36 13.79 4.12
C SER A 54 -0.57 12.68 3.59
N ARG A 55 -1.72 13.02 2.99
CA ARG A 55 -2.61 12.04 2.37
C ARG A 55 -2.02 11.45 1.09
N LEU A 56 -1.36 12.27 0.27
CA LEU A 56 -0.66 11.79 -0.91
C LEU A 56 0.47 10.83 -0.49
N LEU A 57 1.32 11.27 0.43
CA LEU A 57 2.46 10.47 0.89
C LEU A 57 2.04 9.19 1.60
N LEU A 58 0.90 9.17 2.31
CA LEU A 58 0.36 7.94 2.87
C LEU A 58 0.08 6.90 1.79
N GLY A 59 -0.45 7.31 0.64
CA GLY A 59 -0.65 6.42 -0.51
C GLY A 59 0.65 5.73 -0.90
N SER A 60 1.71 6.50 -1.17
CA SER A 60 3.03 5.95 -1.51
C SER A 60 3.62 5.02 -0.45
N VAL A 61 3.44 5.32 0.84
CA VAL A 61 3.92 4.46 1.93
C VAL A 61 3.21 3.11 1.92
N VAL A 62 1.88 3.10 1.76
CA VAL A 62 1.09 1.85 1.73
C VAL A 62 1.42 1.02 0.49
N GLU A 63 1.50 1.63 -0.69
CA GLU A 63 1.87 0.96 -1.95
C GLU A 63 3.26 0.32 -1.87
N CYS A 64 4.25 1.04 -1.31
CA CYS A 64 5.60 0.50 -1.11
C CYS A 64 5.61 -0.73 -0.18
N ARG A 65 4.82 -0.69 0.91
CA ARG A 65 4.70 -1.82 1.84
C ARG A 65 4.02 -3.03 1.18
N GLY A 66 2.95 -2.78 0.41
CA GLY A 66 2.28 -3.80 -0.40
C GLY A 66 3.23 -4.46 -1.39
N CYS A 67 3.98 -3.67 -2.16
CA CYS A 67 4.99 -4.13 -3.11
C CYS A 67 6.05 -5.02 -2.43
N GLU A 68 6.64 -4.57 -1.32
CA GLU A 68 7.64 -5.33 -0.56
C GLU A 68 7.08 -6.69 -0.12
N ARG A 69 5.88 -6.72 0.45
CA ARG A 69 5.30 -7.96 0.97
C ARG A 69 4.83 -8.90 -0.11
N PHE A 70 4.26 -8.40 -1.21
CA PHE A 70 3.95 -9.24 -2.36
C PHE A 70 5.20 -9.88 -2.96
N LYS A 71 6.33 -9.16 -2.99
CA LYS A 71 7.62 -9.73 -3.39
C LYS A 71 8.04 -10.86 -2.46
N LEU A 72 8.04 -10.64 -1.15
CA LEU A 72 8.39 -11.68 -0.15
C LEU A 72 7.48 -12.90 -0.26
N VAL A 73 6.17 -12.71 -0.40
CA VAL A 73 5.19 -13.79 -0.60
C VAL A 73 5.47 -14.55 -1.90
N SER A 74 5.73 -13.85 -3.01
CA SER A 74 6.06 -14.46 -4.29
C SER A 74 7.34 -15.32 -4.20
N GLU A 75 8.37 -14.83 -3.52
CA GLU A 75 9.66 -15.52 -3.37
C GLU A 75 9.55 -16.77 -2.49
N ALA A 76 8.75 -16.72 -1.42
CA ALA A 76 8.53 -17.84 -0.50
C ALA A 76 7.56 -18.91 -1.03
N GLN A 77 6.73 -18.56 -2.02
CA GLN A 77 5.67 -19.42 -2.51
C GLN A 77 6.19 -20.66 -3.27
N GLN A 78 5.62 -21.83 -2.94
CA GLN A 78 5.90 -23.11 -3.59
C GLN A 78 4.94 -23.40 -4.74
N ASP A 79 3.71 -22.88 -4.66
CA ASP A 79 2.73 -22.98 -5.73
C ASP A 79 3.10 -22.06 -6.90
N ASN A 80 3.38 -22.66 -8.06
CA ASN A 80 3.82 -21.94 -9.25
C ASN A 80 2.79 -20.94 -9.79
N GLU A 81 1.48 -21.18 -9.63
CA GLU A 81 0.44 -20.24 -10.05
C GLU A 81 0.47 -19.02 -9.13
N LEU A 82 0.44 -19.23 -7.81
CA LEU A 82 0.47 -18.14 -6.82
C LEU A 82 1.77 -17.34 -6.89
N LYS A 83 2.91 -18.03 -7.10
CA LYS A 83 4.21 -17.37 -7.27
C LYS A 83 4.19 -16.39 -8.43
N ARG A 84 3.68 -16.81 -9.60
CA ARG A 84 3.55 -15.95 -10.79
C ARG A 84 2.54 -14.84 -10.56
N PHE A 85 1.42 -15.14 -9.91
CA PHE A 85 0.37 -14.17 -9.59
C PHE A 85 0.90 -13.03 -8.72
N TYR A 86 1.49 -13.35 -7.55
CA TYR A 86 2.08 -12.32 -6.69
C TYR A 86 3.27 -11.62 -7.32
N LYS A 87 4.02 -12.31 -8.22
CA LYS A 87 5.08 -11.68 -9.00
C LYS A 87 4.55 -10.58 -9.92
N ALA A 88 3.45 -10.85 -10.60
CA ALA A 88 2.80 -9.89 -11.47
C ALA A 88 2.29 -8.68 -10.68
N LEU A 89 1.64 -8.91 -9.54
CA LEU A 89 1.15 -7.85 -8.64
C LEU A 89 2.29 -6.94 -8.19
N TRP A 90 3.33 -7.45 -7.52
CA TRP A 90 4.39 -6.54 -7.01
C TRP A 90 5.12 -5.79 -8.13
N THR A 91 5.18 -6.35 -9.34
CA THR A 91 5.78 -5.66 -10.49
C THR A 91 4.91 -4.49 -10.98
N SER A 92 3.58 -4.56 -10.85
CA SER A 92 2.69 -3.42 -11.06
C SER A 92 2.84 -2.39 -9.94
N GLU A 93 2.74 -2.83 -8.67
CA GLU A 93 2.85 -1.96 -7.49
C GLU A 93 4.17 -1.16 -7.44
N ALA A 94 5.28 -1.76 -7.89
CA ALA A 94 6.56 -1.07 -7.98
C ALA A 94 6.53 0.17 -8.91
N LYS A 95 5.61 0.20 -9.88
CA LYS A 95 5.37 1.38 -10.74
C LYS A 95 4.50 2.42 -10.04
N HIS A 96 3.64 2.01 -9.12
CA HIS A 96 2.69 2.88 -8.41
C HIS A 96 3.30 3.57 -7.19
N GLY A 97 4.26 2.92 -6.52
CA GLY A 97 4.85 3.42 -5.27
C GLY A 97 5.31 4.88 -5.33
N ASN A 98 5.75 5.36 -6.50
CA ASN A 98 6.22 6.74 -6.68
C ASN A 98 5.14 7.71 -7.16
N ILE A 99 3.99 7.26 -7.67
CA ILE A 99 2.97 8.12 -8.29
C ILE A 99 2.48 9.19 -7.32
N PHE A 100 2.26 8.86 -6.04
CA PHE A 100 1.79 9.85 -5.07
C PHE A 100 2.89 10.78 -4.56
N VAL A 101 4.15 10.35 -4.53
CA VAL A 101 5.29 11.25 -4.27
C VAL A 101 5.44 12.24 -5.43
N GLU A 102 5.41 11.76 -6.68
CA GLU A 102 5.45 12.60 -7.88
C GLU A 102 4.29 13.61 -7.90
N LEU A 103 3.08 13.16 -7.51
CA LEU A 103 1.95 14.05 -7.38
C LEU A 103 2.16 15.10 -6.28
N ALA A 104 2.75 14.73 -5.14
CA ALA A 104 3.07 15.69 -4.08
C ALA A 104 4.12 16.72 -4.55
N LEU A 105 5.14 16.29 -5.31
CA LEU A 105 6.16 17.17 -5.90
C LEU A 105 5.57 18.17 -6.92
N ALA A 106 4.43 17.86 -7.53
CA ALA A 106 3.74 18.79 -8.42
C ALA A 106 3.05 19.96 -7.69
N TYR A 107 2.79 19.82 -6.39
CA TYR A 107 2.05 20.83 -5.59
C TYR A 107 2.89 21.50 -4.51
N PHE A 108 4.00 20.89 -4.08
CA PHE A 108 4.77 21.31 -2.92
C PHE A 108 6.27 21.36 -3.22
N ASP A 109 6.99 22.10 -2.38
CA ASP A 109 8.45 22.15 -2.44
C ASP A 109 9.06 20.76 -2.18
N GLU A 110 10.04 20.39 -3.00
CA GLU A 110 10.71 19.10 -2.96
C GLU A 110 11.27 18.76 -1.57
N LYS A 111 11.93 19.74 -0.92
CA LYS A 111 12.50 19.53 0.40
C LYS A 111 11.40 19.27 1.44
N ALA A 112 10.28 19.98 1.35
CA ALA A 112 9.13 19.75 2.24
C ALA A 112 8.53 18.35 2.06
N VAL A 113 8.37 17.91 0.80
CA VAL A 113 7.85 16.58 0.45
C VAL A 113 8.74 15.48 1.02
N TYR A 114 10.04 15.51 0.73
CA TYR A 114 10.94 14.46 1.20
C TYR A 114 11.16 14.48 2.71
N THR A 115 11.16 15.67 3.35
CA THR A 115 11.20 15.76 4.82
C THR A 115 10.00 15.05 5.42
N ARG A 116 8.79 15.34 4.92
CA ARG A 116 7.57 14.72 5.43
C ARG A 116 7.53 13.21 5.14
N LEU A 117 7.95 12.79 3.95
CA LEU A 117 7.99 11.38 3.58
C LEU A 117 8.91 10.59 4.53
N HIS A 118 10.09 11.13 4.83
CA HIS A 118 11.04 10.50 5.75
C HIS A 118 10.45 10.32 7.16
N GLU A 119 9.82 11.37 7.71
CA GLU A 119 9.12 11.28 9.01
C GLU A 119 8.04 10.19 9.01
N MET A 120 7.27 10.08 7.92
CA MET A 120 6.22 9.07 7.79
C MET A 120 6.80 7.65 7.67
N MET A 121 7.93 7.48 6.97
CA MET A 121 8.61 6.20 6.84
C MET A 121 9.22 5.73 8.16
N GLU A 122 9.82 6.62 8.96
CA GLU A 122 10.32 6.28 10.30
C GLU A 122 9.18 5.81 11.20
N PHE A 123 8.05 6.51 11.16
CA PHE A 123 6.86 6.13 11.94
C PHE A 123 6.25 4.81 11.47
N GLU A 124 6.16 4.59 10.16
CA GLU A 124 5.68 3.33 9.59
C GLU A 124 6.57 2.14 9.95
N GLY A 125 7.90 2.32 9.92
CA GLY A 125 8.85 1.31 10.35
C GLY A 125 8.64 0.90 11.80
N ALA A 126 8.42 1.86 12.69
CA ALA A 126 8.10 1.60 14.09
C ALA A 126 6.76 0.87 14.26
N ILE A 127 5.74 1.17 13.45
CA ILE A 127 4.48 0.41 13.45
C ILE A 127 4.76 -1.05 13.10
N ILE A 128 5.46 -1.31 11.99
CA ILE A 128 5.71 -2.66 11.49
C ILE A 128 6.48 -3.50 12.52
N GLU A 129 7.46 -2.91 13.21
CA GLU A 129 8.22 -3.59 14.27
C GLU A 129 7.35 -4.01 15.46
N ASN A 130 6.32 -3.22 15.78
CA ASN A 130 5.45 -3.44 16.93
C ASN A 130 4.12 -4.15 16.59
N LEU A 131 3.85 -4.42 15.31
CA LEU A 131 2.64 -5.10 14.90
C LEU A 131 2.70 -6.60 15.27
N PRO A 132 1.57 -7.19 15.72
CA PRO A 132 1.52 -8.62 15.97
C PRO A 132 1.68 -9.39 14.67
N ILE A 133 2.45 -10.48 14.71
CA ILE A 133 2.61 -11.39 13.57
C ILE A 133 1.26 -12.02 13.25
N ARG A 134 0.72 -11.72 12.07
CA ARG A 134 -0.53 -12.27 11.54
C ARG A 134 -0.50 -12.32 10.02
N ALA A 135 -1.32 -13.17 9.43
CA ALA A 135 -1.51 -13.19 7.98
C ALA A 135 -2.25 -11.94 7.52
N ALA A 136 -1.51 -10.94 7.04
CA ALA A 136 -2.02 -9.69 6.51
C ALA A 136 -1.02 -9.09 5.53
N LEU A 137 -1.52 -8.41 4.49
CA LEU A 137 -0.66 -7.69 3.57
C LEU A 137 -0.27 -6.32 4.12
N HIS A 138 -1.22 -5.62 4.75
CA HIS A 138 -1.17 -4.20 5.15
C HIS A 138 -1.32 -3.23 3.99
#